data_AF-A0A553V5Q7-F1
#
_entry.id   AF-A0A553V5Q7-F1
#
_cell.length_a   1.000
_cell.length_b   1.000
_cell.length_c   1.000
_cell.angle_alpha   90.00
_cell.angle_beta   90.00
_cell.angle_gamma   90.00
#
_symmetry.space_group_name_H-M   'P 1'
#
loop_
_entity.id
_entity.type
_entity.pdbx_description
1 polymer ?
#
loop_
_entity_poly.entity_id
_entity_poly.type
_entity_poly.pdbx_seq_one_letter_code
_entity_poly.pdbx_strand_id
1 'polypeptide(L)'
;MTESLQSAPQNRVLLLDVDGVLVTPPEMFGARLLRSHPEVATEFFCGPFMTASRGEADLLDVLPPYLERLGYTGTVNNFVTEWFESENHPNHLLPSERLPIVPAHLDKHCPVP
;
A
#
# COMPACT_ATOMS: atom_id res chain seq x y z
N MET A 1 34.10 -41.67 12.62
CA MET A 1 33.89 -40.30 12.14
C MET A 1 32.43 -40.22 11.74
N THR A 2 31.59 -39.69 12.63
CA THR A 2 30.14 -39.58 12.43
C THR A 2 29.86 -38.17 11.94
N GLU A 3 29.55 -38.02 10.65
CA GLU A 3 29.06 -36.75 10.11
C GLU A 3 27.70 -36.47 10.71
N SER A 4 27.63 -35.43 11.53
CA SER A 4 26.38 -34.90 12.05
C SER A 4 25.73 -34.08 10.94
N LEU A 5 24.69 -34.64 10.32
CA LEU A 5 23.80 -33.91 9.41
C LEU A 5 23.15 -32.77 10.19
N GLN A 6 23.63 -31.54 9.96
CA GLN A 6 22.97 -30.34 10.45
C GLN A 6 21.57 -30.27 9.83
N SER A 7 20.53 -30.46 10.65
CA SER A 7 19.15 -30.24 10.23
C SER A 7 18.99 -28.76 9.88
N ALA A 8 18.62 -28.46 8.63
CA ALA A 8 18.27 -27.11 8.23
C ALA A 8 17.16 -26.55 9.15
N PRO A 9 17.16 -25.24 9.46
CA PRO A 9 16.15 -24.65 10.35
C PRO A 9 14.75 -24.92 9.79
N GLN A 10 13.91 -25.55 10.62
CA GLN A 10 12.67 -26.19 10.20
C GLN A 10 11.46 -25.23 10.09
N ASN A 11 11.66 -23.92 10.21
CA ASN A 11 10.63 -22.90 9.97
C ASN A 11 11.18 -21.81 9.05
N ARG A 12 10.81 -21.85 7.77
CA ARG A 12 11.05 -20.77 6.83
C ARG A 12 9.80 -19.91 6.78
N VAL A 13 9.93 -18.63 7.13
CA VAL A 13 8.85 -17.64 7.03
C VAL A 13 9.19 -16.68 5.90
N LEU A 14 8.21 -16.39 5.04
CA LEU A 14 8.28 -15.37 4.02
C LEU A 14 7.27 -14.27 4.38
N LEU A 15 7.77 -13.05 4.56
CA LEU A 15 6.96 -11.85 4.73
C LEU A 15 7.13 -11.00 3.47
N LEU A 16 6.02 -10.74 2.77
CA LEU A 16 5.98 -9.90 1.57
C LEU A 16 5.17 -8.65 1.89
N ASP A 17 5.73 -7.49 1.56
CA ASP A 17 4.93 -6.26 1.50
C ASP A 17 4.00 -6.30 0.27
N VAL A 18 2.99 -5.43 0.22
CA VAL A 18 2.08 -5.33 -0.93
C VAL A 18 2.65 -4.36 -1.96
N ASP A 19 2.78 -3.10 -1.58
CA ASP A 19 3.18 -2.03 -2.49
C ASP A 19 4.65 -2.17 -2.89
N GLY A 20 4.94 -2.11 -4.19
CA GLY A 20 6.28 -2.27 -4.74
C GLY A 20 6.81 -3.71 -4.74
N VAL A 21 6.10 -4.66 -4.11
CA VAL A 21 6.47 -6.09 -4.07
C VAL A 21 5.44 -6.95 -4.77
N LEU A 22 4.20 -7.02 -4.28
CA LEU A 22 3.10 -7.76 -4.91
C LEU A 22 2.36 -6.92 -5.96
N VAL A 23 2.37 -5.59 -5.82
CA VAL A 23 1.63 -4.64 -6.65
C VAL A 23 2.55 -3.51 -7.09
N THR A 24 2.68 -3.28 -8.40
CA THR A 24 3.63 -2.30 -8.99
C THR A 24 2.95 -1.43 -10.05
N PRO A 25 2.04 -0.52 -9.64
CA PRO A 25 1.41 0.41 -10.58
C PRO A 25 2.44 1.39 -11.14
N PRO A 26 2.25 1.89 -12.37
CA PRO A 26 3.14 2.90 -12.95
C PRO A 26 3.07 4.24 -12.19
N GLU A 27 1.96 4.53 -11.52
CA GLU A 27 1.75 5.69 -10.66
C GLU A 27 0.77 5.32 -9.53
N MET A 28 1.04 5.77 -8.30
CA MET A 28 0.09 5.62 -7.19
C MET A 28 -1.06 6.63 -7.33
N PHE A 29 -2.28 6.21 -7.08
CA PHE A 29 -3.48 7.04 -7.13
C PHE A 29 -3.35 8.28 -6.23
N GLY A 30 -2.76 8.11 -5.04
CA GLY A 30 -2.48 9.21 -4.13
C GLY A 30 -1.52 10.25 -4.70
N ALA A 31 -0.52 9.84 -5.49
CA ALA A 31 0.41 10.77 -6.15
C ALA A 31 -0.31 11.60 -7.22
N ARG A 32 -1.24 10.98 -7.97
CA ARG A 32 -2.10 11.69 -8.93
C ARG A 32 -3.00 12.71 -8.23
N LEU A 33 -3.61 12.34 -7.10
CA LEU A 33 -4.43 13.26 -6.32
C LEU A 33 -3.63 14.42 -5.71
N LEU A 34 -2.45 14.15 -5.14
CA LEU A 34 -1.56 15.17 -4.59
C LEU A 34 -1.16 16.21 -5.64
N ARG A 35 -1.00 15.80 -6.90
CA ARG A 35 -0.68 16.71 -8.00
C ARG A 35 -1.84 17.65 -8.35
N SER A 36 -3.06 17.15 -8.33
CA SER A 36 -4.25 17.91 -8.74
C SER A 36 -4.90 18.69 -7.60
N HIS A 37 -4.85 18.16 -6.37
CA HIS A 37 -5.51 18.71 -5.19
C HIS A 37 -4.60 18.56 -3.95
N PRO A 38 -3.43 19.21 -3.92
CA PRO A 38 -2.38 18.98 -2.93
C PRO A 38 -2.87 19.14 -1.48
N GLU A 39 -3.65 20.18 -1.19
CA GLU A 39 -4.14 20.46 0.16
C GLU A 39 -5.10 19.38 0.66
N VAL A 40 -6.15 19.07 -0.13
CA VAL A 40 -7.17 18.08 0.23
C VAL A 40 -6.56 16.68 0.33
N ALA A 41 -5.70 16.32 -0.61
CA ALA A 41 -5.02 15.03 -0.61
C ALA A 41 -4.05 14.90 0.57
N THR A 42 -3.26 15.93 0.88
CA THR A 42 -2.35 15.91 2.03
C THR A 42 -3.11 15.73 3.33
N GLU A 43 -4.18 16.49 3.54
CA GLU A 43 -5.00 16.40 4.75
C GLU A 43 -5.61 15.00 4.91
N PHE A 44 -6.10 14.41 3.82
CA PHE A 44 -6.64 13.05 3.84
C PHE A 44 -5.56 12.00 4.12
N PHE A 45 -4.51 11.94 3.30
CA PHE A 45 -3.49 10.89 3.35
C PHE A 45 -2.60 10.96 4.59
N CYS A 46 -2.40 12.15 5.17
CA CYS A 46 -1.63 12.32 6.41
C CYS A 46 -2.51 12.28 7.67
N GLY A 47 -3.83 12.26 7.52
CA GLY A 47 -4.79 12.31 8.62
C GLY A 47 -5.71 11.08 8.62
N PRO A 48 -7.00 11.20 8.25
CA PRO A 48 -7.96 10.11 8.39
C PRO A 48 -7.59 8.81 7.68
N PHE A 49 -6.84 8.87 6.56
CA PHE A 49 -6.32 7.67 5.91
C PHE A 49 -5.39 6.86 6.82
N MET A 50 -4.59 7.52 7.65
CA MET A 50 -3.69 6.85 8.59
C MET A 50 -4.46 6.10 9.68
N THR A 51 -5.58 6.67 10.13
CA THR A 51 -6.50 6.02 11.08
C THR A 51 -7.18 4.80 10.42
N ALA A 52 -7.66 4.95 9.18
CA ALA A 52 -8.26 3.86 8.43
C ALA A 52 -7.28 2.71 8.14
N SER A 53 -6.04 3.03 7.74
CA SER A 53 -5.00 2.02 7.45
C SER A 53 -4.55 1.22 8.67
N ARG A 54 -4.74 1.76 9.89
CA ARG A 54 -4.54 1.03 11.15
C ARG A 54 -5.77 0.23 11.59
N GLY A 55 -6.89 0.33 10.88
CA GLY A 55 -8.16 -0.32 11.24
C GLY A 55 -8.90 0.38 12.39
N GLU A 56 -8.56 1.63 12.71
CA GLU A 56 -9.20 2.43 13.77
C GLU A 56 -10.48 3.13 13.29
N ALA A 57 -10.68 3.22 11.97
CA ALA A 57 -11.88 3.75 11.32
C ALA A 57 -12.14 3.01 10.00
N ASP A 58 -13.38 3.02 9.53
CA ASP A 58 -13.70 2.54 8.18
C ASP A 58 -13.31 3.61 7.15
N LEU A 59 -12.64 3.19 6.07
CA LEU A 59 -12.29 4.06 4.96
C LEU A 59 -13.53 4.72 4.35
N LEU A 60 -14.62 3.98 4.22
CA LEU A 60 -15.88 4.45 3.61
C LEU A 60 -16.57 5.52 4.45
N ASP A 61 -16.30 5.57 5.76
CA ASP A 61 -16.85 6.57 6.67
C ASP A 61 -16.04 7.88 6.65
N VAL A 62 -14.72 7.79 6.45
CA VAL A 62 -13.83 8.96 6.52
C VAL A 62 -13.62 9.67 5.18
N LEU A 63 -13.86 8.99 4.06
CA LEU A 63 -13.68 9.54 2.71
C LEU A 63 -14.65 10.66 2.29
N PRO A 64 -15.96 10.59 2.61
CA PRO A 64 -16.97 11.47 2.00
C PRO A 64 -16.68 12.98 2.10
N PRO A 65 -16.24 13.53 3.26
CA PRO A 65 -15.92 14.97 3.35
C PRO A 65 -14.81 15.41 2.39
N TYR A 66 -13.88 14.51 2.05
CA TYR A 66 -12.79 14.79 1.11
C TYR A 66 -13.26 14.68 -0.33
N LEU A 67 -14.15 13.73 -0.64
CA LEU A 67 -14.73 13.60 -1.98
C LEU A 67 -15.53 14.85 -2.39
N GLU A 68 -16.31 15.40 -1.46
CA GLU A 68 -17.02 16.66 -1.66
C GLU A 68 -16.06 17.81 -2.00
N ARG A 69 -14.95 17.91 -1.27
CA ARG A 69 -13.91 18.94 -1.49
C ARG A 69 -13.10 18.74 -2.77
N LEU A 70 -12.95 17.50 -3.23
CA LEU A 70 -12.38 17.16 -4.53
C LEU A 70 -13.33 17.45 -5.69
N GLY A 71 -14.60 17.80 -5.41
CA GLY A 71 -15.64 17.96 -6.43
C GLY A 71 -16.02 16.65 -7.13
N TYR A 72 -15.78 15.50 -6.48
CA TYR A 72 -16.12 14.20 -7.03
C TYR A 72 -17.64 13.98 -7.00
N THR A 73 -18.23 13.64 -8.15
CA THR A 73 -19.70 13.55 -8.31
C THR A 73 -20.26 12.13 -8.16
N GLY A 74 -19.40 11.12 -8.03
CA GLY A 74 -19.79 9.73 -7.85
C GLY A 74 -20.04 9.37 -6.39
N THR A 75 -20.35 8.09 -6.12
CA THR A 75 -20.47 7.59 -4.74
C THR A 75 -19.10 7.27 -4.15
N VAL A 76 -19.00 7.17 -2.82
CA VAL A 76 -17.78 6.70 -2.14
C VAL A 76 -17.29 5.35 -2.67
N ASN A 77 -18.23 4.43 -2.97
CA ASN A 77 -17.90 3.13 -3.55
C ASN A 77 -17.36 3.25 -4.97
N ASN A 78 -17.89 4.17 -5.79
CA ASN A 78 -17.33 4.41 -7.13
C ASN A 78 -15.88 4.88 -7.03
N PHE A 79 -15.60 5.82 -6.12
CA PHE A 79 -14.25 6.35 -5.94
C PHE A 79 -13.26 5.26 -5.49
N VAL A 80 -13.66 4.44 -4.51
CA VAL A 80 -12.81 3.33 -4.03
C VAL A 80 -12.59 2.29 -5.11
N THR A 81 -13.62 1.96 -5.89
CA THR A 81 -13.48 1.07 -7.06
C THR A 81 -12.51 1.65 -8.09
N GLU A 82 -12.66 2.92 -8.47
CA GLU A 82 -11.75 3.59 -9.41
C GLU A 82 -10.31 3.62 -8.91
N TRP A 83 -10.12 3.86 -7.61
CA TRP A 83 -8.83 3.78 -6.96
C TRP A 83 -8.25 2.37 -7.09
N PHE A 84 -8.95 1.35 -6.61
CA PHE A 84 -8.44 -0.03 -6.62
C PHE A 84 -8.21 -0.57 -8.04
N GLU A 85 -9.07 -0.24 -8.99
CA GLU A 85 -8.88 -0.61 -10.39
C GLU A 85 -7.63 0.03 -10.99
N SER A 86 -7.35 1.30 -10.65
CA SER A 86 -6.16 1.99 -11.14
C SER A 86 -4.85 1.47 -10.57
N GLU A 87 -4.88 0.88 -9.36
CA GLU A 87 -3.71 0.32 -8.69
C GLU A 87 -3.61 -1.21 -8.83
N ASN A 88 -4.56 -1.85 -9.53
CA ASN A 88 -4.56 -3.30 -9.76
C ASN A 88 -3.49 -3.71 -10.80
N HIS A 89 -2.25 -3.69 -10.37
CA HIS A 89 -1.07 -4.04 -11.17
C HIS A 89 -0.25 -5.14 -10.48
N PRO A 90 -0.71 -6.41 -10.51
CA PRO A 90 0.01 -7.51 -9.89
C PRO A 90 1.44 -7.65 -10.45
N ASN A 91 2.41 -7.80 -9.56
CA ASN A 91 3.79 -8.04 -9.94
C ASN A 91 3.99 -9.50 -10.34
N HIS A 92 3.97 -9.76 -11.64
CA HIS A 92 4.18 -11.10 -12.19
C HIS A 92 5.64 -11.57 -12.18
N LEU A 93 6.59 -10.73 -11.75
CA LEU A 93 8.01 -11.05 -11.71
C LEU A 93 8.45 -11.73 -10.41
N LEU A 94 7.54 -11.88 -9.43
CA LEU A 94 7.84 -12.65 -8.23
C LEU A 94 8.13 -14.11 -8.62
N PRO A 95 9.38 -14.58 -8.50
CA PRO A 95 9.71 -15.94 -8.87
C PRO A 95 8.97 -16.88 -7.92
N SER A 96 8.30 -17.90 -8.48
CA SER A 96 7.74 -19.00 -7.70
C SER A 96 8.83 -19.77 -6.92
N GLU A 97 10.11 -19.54 -7.22
CA GLU A 97 11.24 -20.21 -6.57
C GLU A 97 12.36 -19.22 -6.21
N ARG A 98 12.58 -19.07 -4.90
CA ARG A 98 13.74 -18.46 -4.23
C ARG A 98 13.96 -16.96 -4.47
N LEU A 99 13.19 -16.13 -3.76
CA LEU A 99 13.59 -14.75 -3.48
C LEU A 99 14.81 -14.74 -2.54
N PRO A 100 15.89 -13.99 -2.86
CA PRO A 100 16.94 -13.71 -1.89
C PRO A 100 16.34 -12.87 -0.75
N ILE A 101 16.56 -13.31 0.49
CA ILE A 101 16.12 -12.60 1.69
C ILE A 101 16.91 -11.29 1.77
N VAL A 102 16.27 -10.17 1.49
CA VAL A 102 16.82 -8.82 1.72
C VAL A 102 16.30 -8.30 3.07
N PRO A 103 17.15 -7.75 3.94
CA PRO A 103 16.69 -7.17 5.21
C PRO A 103 15.73 -6.00 4.94
N ALA A 104 14.59 -5.98 5.63
CA ALA A 104 13.66 -4.86 5.56
C ALA A 104 14.33 -3.60 6.14
N HIS A 105 14.52 -2.57 5.30
CA HIS A 105 14.64 -1.18 5.77
C HIS A 105 13.29 -0.51 5.51
N LEU A 106 12.49 -0.43 6.56
CA LEU A 106 11.26 0.35 6.58
C LEU A 106 11.61 1.82 6.85
N ASP A 107 11.93 2.56 5.80
CA ASP A 107 11.89 4.02 5.84
C ASP A 107 10.59 4.49 5.16
N LYS A 108 9.47 4.38 5.88
CA LYS A 108 8.24 5.11 5.54
C LYS A 108 8.33 6.49 6.17
N HIS A 109 9.21 7.34 5.64
CA HIS A 109 9.22 8.76 5.97
C HIS A 109 8.23 9.49 5.06
N CYS A 110 7.16 10.02 5.66
CA CYS A 110 6.35 11.04 5.04
C CYS A 110 7.24 12.30 4.90
N PRO A 111 7.46 12.86 3.70
CA PRO A 111 8.19 14.11 3.57
C PRO A 111 7.40 15.21 4.25
N VAL A 112 7.98 15.79 5.31
CA VAL A 112 7.49 17.00 5.95
C VAL A 112 7.98 18.19 5.10
N PRO A 113 7.13 19.20 4.80
CA PRO A 113 7.54 20.39 4.05
C PRO A 113 8.64 21.19 4.73
#